data_AF-A0A2V6E3F9-F1
#
_entry.id   AF-A0A2V6E3F9-F1
#
_cell.length_a   1.000
_cell.length_b   1.000
_cell.length_c   1.000
_cell.angle_alpha   90.00
_cell.angle_beta   90.00
_cell.angle_gamma   90.00
#
_symmetry.space_group_name_H-M   'P 1'
#
loop_
_entity.id
_entity.type
_entity.pdbx_description
1 polymer ?
#
loop_
_entity_poly.entity_id
_entity_poly.type
_entity_poly.pdbx_seq_one_letter_code
_entity_poly.pdbx_strand_id
1 'polypeptide(L)'
;RRAASALSDFANWLEKEKLPKATPNFALGETKYQRWLMETELVDLPPSKVLEIGLAKLKEEQKTFADAAKIIDPNKSPAEVFKEIQKDHPSADKLIADIAKNLDQIRGYVTEHKIVGIPPNAKARVKETPQYDRATSFASMDTPGPFEKKATEAFYYVT
;
A
#
# COMPACT_ATOMS: atom_id res chain seq x y z
N ARG A 1 20.21 7.83 27.71
CA ARG A 1 19.84 6.89 28.79
C ARG A 1 18.43 7.12 29.34
N ARG A 2 17.98 8.37 29.57
CA ARG A 2 16.59 8.67 30.01
C ARG A 2 15.51 8.09 29.08
N ALA A 3 15.64 8.25 27.76
CA ALA A 3 14.68 7.70 26.80
C ALA A 3 14.57 6.17 26.88
N ALA A 4 15.71 5.47 26.97
CA ALA A 4 15.74 4.02 27.12
C ALA A 4 15.02 3.57 28.41
N SER A 5 15.31 4.22 29.55
CA SER A 5 14.62 3.93 30.81
C SER A 5 13.12 4.12 30.69
N ALA A 6 12.66 5.25 30.13
CA ALA A 6 11.24 5.53 29.99
C ALA A 6 10.52 4.50 29.11
N LEU A 7 11.15 4.02 28.03
CA LEU A 7 10.60 2.96 27.19
C LEU A 7 10.51 1.63 27.94
N SER A 8 11.55 1.27 28.71
CA SER A 8 11.54 0.06 29.54
C SER A 8 10.47 0.13 30.64
N ASP A 9 10.33 1.28 31.30
CA ASP A 9 9.32 1.49 32.33
C ASP A 9 7.90 1.41 31.75
N PHE A 10 7.68 1.98 30.56
CA PHE A 10 6.41 1.88 29.85
C PHE A 10 6.08 0.44 29.43
N ALA A 11 7.05 -0.31 28.91
CA ALA A 11 6.88 -1.72 28.56
C ALA A 11 6.51 -2.56 29.80
N ASN A 12 7.23 -2.35 30.92
CA ASN A 12 6.93 -3.01 32.19
C ASN A 12 5.50 -2.70 32.68
N TRP A 13 5.04 -1.46 32.51
CA TRP A 13 3.67 -1.08 32.87
C TRP A 13 2.63 -1.73 31.95
N LEU A 14 2.87 -1.79 30.63
CA LEU A 14 2.00 -2.51 29.70
C LEU A 14 1.87 -3.99 30.09
N GLU A 15 2.98 -4.66 30.37
CA GLU A 15 3.01 -6.08 30.74
C GLU A 15 2.35 -6.38 32.09
N LYS A 16 2.63 -5.56 33.12
CA LYS A 16 2.17 -5.84 34.49
C LYS A 16 0.76 -5.32 34.77
N GLU A 17 0.39 -4.18 34.21
CA GLU A 17 -0.85 -3.47 34.58
C GLU A 17 -1.95 -3.58 33.53
N LYS A 18 -1.60 -3.60 32.24
CA LYS A 18 -2.56 -3.59 31.13
C LYS A 18 -2.83 -4.97 30.57
N LEU A 19 -1.78 -5.76 30.30
CA LEU A 19 -1.90 -7.07 29.67
C LEU A 19 -2.82 -8.04 30.45
N PRO A 20 -2.77 -8.13 31.81
CA PRO A 20 -3.64 -9.05 32.54
C PRO A 20 -5.14 -8.71 32.43
N LYS A 21 -5.48 -7.47 32.03
CA LYS A 21 -6.85 -6.98 31.85
C LYS A 21 -7.22 -6.85 30.36
N ALA A 22 -6.30 -7.18 29.46
CA ALA A 22 -6.54 -7.10 28.03
C ALA A 22 -7.56 -8.15 27.61
N THR A 23 -8.35 -7.83 26.58
CA THR A 23 -9.33 -8.74 26.01
C THR A 23 -9.11 -8.88 24.52
N PRO A 24 -9.52 -9.98 23.89
CA PRO A 24 -9.47 -10.12 22.44
C PRO A 24 -10.56 -9.29 21.74
N ASN A 25 -11.43 -8.58 22.48
CA ASN A 25 -12.45 -7.73 21.89
C ASN A 25 -11.83 -6.40 21.44
N PHE A 26 -11.20 -6.42 20.26
CA PHE A 26 -10.56 -5.25 19.66
C PHE A 26 -11.51 -4.42 18.79
N ALA A 27 -12.69 -4.96 18.46
CA ALA A 27 -13.62 -4.30 17.55
C ALA A 27 -14.08 -2.95 18.15
N LEU A 28 -13.94 -1.88 17.37
CA LEU A 28 -14.29 -0.53 17.80
C LEU A 28 -15.81 -0.35 18.04
N GLY A 29 -16.62 -1.21 17.42
CA GLY A 29 -18.07 -1.04 17.33
C GLY A 29 -18.47 -0.03 16.25
N GLU A 30 -19.71 -0.11 15.78
CA GLU A 30 -20.20 0.62 14.61
C GLU A 30 -19.99 2.14 14.71
N THR A 31 -20.43 2.77 15.80
CA THR A 31 -20.32 4.23 15.96
C THR A 31 -18.88 4.74 15.92
N LYS A 32 -17.95 4.06 16.61
CA LYS A 32 -16.54 4.48 16.60
C LYS A 32 -15.89 4.21 15.25
N TYR A 33 -16.24 3.11 14.60
CA TYR A 33 -15.72 2.78 13.28
C TYR A 33 -16.24 3.74 12.20
N GLN A 34 -17.51 4.12 12.23
CA GLN A 34 -18.07 5.12 11.32
C GLN A 34 -17.38 6.48 11.50
N ARG A 35 -17.19 6.91 12.76
CA ARG A 35 -16.45 8.14 13.05
C ARG A 35 -15.02 8.07 12.52
N TRP A 36 -14.34 6.95 12.72
CA TRP A 36 -12.98 6.74 12.22
C TRP A 36 -12.93 6.85 10.68
N LEU A 37 -13.86 6.19 9.97
CA LEU A 37 -13.96 6.29 8.50
C LEU A 37 -14.17 7.73 8.01
N MET A 38 -15.02 8.51 8.69
CA MET A 38 -15.22 9.93 8.34
C MET A 38 -13.94 10.75 8.59
N GLU A 39 -13.30 10.56 9.74
CA GLU A 39 -12.14 11.38 10.14
C GLU A 39 -10.84 11.02 9.40
N THR A 40 -10.66 9.78 8.96
CA THR A 40 -9.43 9.34 8.26
C THR A 40 -9.58 9.18 6.76
N GLU A 41 -10.75 8.73 6.29
CA GLU A 41 -10.98 8.40 4.88
C GLU A 41 -11.98 9.34 4.19
N LEU A 42 -12.56 10.30 4.92
CA LEU A 42 -13.66 11.17 4.45
C LEU A 42 -14.89 10.39 3.95
N VAL A 43 -15.12 9.20 4.50
CA VAL A 43 -16.26 8.33 4.15
C VAL A 43 -17.37 8.49 5.18
N ASP A 44 -18.47 9.13 4.78
CA ASP A 44 -19.67 9.35 5.62
C ASP A 44 -20.77 8.28 5.40
N LEU A 45 -20.38 7.08 4.95
CA LEU A 45 -21.31 5.96 4.80
C LEU A 45 -21.36 5.14 6.10
N PRO A 46 -22.54 4.62 6.48
CA PRO A 46 -22.63 3.63 7.55
C PRO A 46 -21.74 2.40 7.23
N PRO A 47 -21.08 1.79 8.23
CA PRO A 47 -20.19 0.65 8.00
C PRO A 47 -20.86 -0.53 7.27
N SER A 48 -22.15 -0.76 7.54
CA SER A 48 -22.96 -1.77 6.84
C SER A 48 -23.05 -1.51 5.34
N LYS A 49 -23.17 -0.24 4.92
CA LYS A 49 -23.21 0.13 3.50
C LYS A 49 -21.85 -0.03 2.82
N VAL A 50 -20.77 0.32 3.54
CA VAL A 50 -19.40 0.09 3.05
C VAL A 50 -19.15 -1.40 2.84
N LEU A 51 -19.59 -2.25 3.77
CA LEU A 51 -19.48 -3.71 3.66
C LEU A 51 -20.27 -4.25 2.46
N GLU A 52 -21.52 -3.80 2.28
CA GLU A 52 -22.35 -4.19 1.13
C GLU A 52 -21.66 -3.88 -0.21
N ILE A 53 -21.14 -2.65 -0.36
CA ILE A 53 -20.41 -2.22 -1.56
C ILE A 53 -19.15 -3.07 -1.76
N GLY A 54 -18.38 -3.29 -0.69
CA GLY A 54 -17.15 -4.09 -0.73
C GLY A 54 -17.40 -5.54 -1.17
N LEU A 55 -18.43 -6.19 -0.64
CA LEU A 55 -18.79 -7.56 -1.00
C LEU A 55 -19.31 -7.66 -2.44
N ALA A 56 -20.11 -6.69 -2.88
CA ALA A 56 -20.56 -6.63 -4.27
C ALA A 56 -19.38 -6.48 -5.24
N LYS A 57 -18.45 -5.56 -4.94
CA LYS A 57 -17.25 -5.35 -5.75
C LYS A 57 -16.32 -6.55 -5.73
N LEU A 58 -16.13 -7.20 -4.58
CA LEU A 58 -15.33 -8.41 -4.48
C LEU A 58 -15.84 -9.51 -5.41
N LYS A 59 -17.16 -9.73 -5.44
CA LYS A 59 -17.78 -10.72 -6.34
C LYS A 59 -17.59 -10.37 -7.82
N GLU A 60 -17.72 -9.09 -8.17
CA GLU A 60 -17.45 -8.59 -9.52
C GLU A 60 -15.99 -8.86 -9.93
N GLU A 61 -15.03 -8.47 -9.10
CA GLU A 61 -13.61 -8.64 -9.40
C GLU A 61 -13.19 -10.11 -9.46
N GLN A 62 -13.79 -10.98 -8.63
CA GLN A 62 -13.58 -12.43 -8.73
C GLN A 62 -14.02 -12.98 -10.09
N LYS A 63 -15.14 -12.47 -10.64
CA LYS A 63 -15.60 -12.84 -11.98
C LYS A 63 -14.64 -12.31 -13.05
N THR A 64 -14.27 -11.04 -12.99
CA THR A 64 -13.32 -10.42 -13.93
C THR A 64 -11.98 -11.18 -13.95
N PHE A 65 -11.45 -11.53 -12.77
CA PHE A 65 -10.24 -12.32 -12.63
C PHE A 65 -10.38 -13.71 -13.27
N ALA A 66 -11.48 -14.41 -13.02
CA ALA A 66 -11.72 -15.72 -13.61
C ALA A 66 -11.90 -15.68 -15.13
N ASP A 67 -12.58 -14.66 -15.65
CA ASP A 67 -12.77 -14.46 -17.08
C ASP A 67 -11.44 -14.12 -17.78
N ALA A 68 -10.62 -13.25 -17.18
CA ALA A 68 -9.28 -12.95 -17.68
C ALA A 68 -8.39 -14.20 -17.72
N ALA A 69 -8.41 -15.04 -16.69
CA ALA A 69 -7.65 -16.27 -16.67
C ALA A 69 -8.05 -17.23 -17.81
N LYS A 70 -9.35 -17.32 -18.14
CA LYS A 70 -9.84 -18.17 -19.25
C LYS A 70 -9.38 -17.68 -20.63
N ILE A 71 -9.12 -16.38 -20.80
CA ILE A 71 -8.55 -15.83 -22.04
C ILE A 71 -7.12 -16.34 -22.23
N ILE A 72 -6.36 -16.48 -21.13
CA ILE A 72 -4.95 -16.90 -21.15
C ILE A 72 -4.85 -18.42 -21.30
N ASP A 73 -5.54 -19.17 -20.43
CA ASP A 73 -5.60 -20.63 -20.50
C ASP A 73 -6.93 -21.15 -19.94
N PRO A 74 -7.88 -21.59 -20.80
CA PRO A 74 -9.18 -22.07 -20.35
C PRO A 74 -9.13 -23.44 -19.65
N ASN A 75 -7.99 -24.17 -19.72
CA ASN A 75 -7.84 -25.49 -19.11
C ASN A 75 -7.31 -25.45 -17.68
N LYS A 76 -6.89 -24.28 -17.19
CA LYS A 76 -6.34 -24.09 -15.86
C LYS A 76 -7.28 -23.28 -14.97
N SER A 77 -7.18 -23.50 -13.66
CA SER A 77 -7.87 -22.64 -12.71
C SER A 77 -7.26 -21.22 -12.71
N PRO A 78 -8.03 -20.18 -12.36
CA PRO A 78 -7.51 -18.82 -12.27
C PRO A 78 -6.29 -18.67 -11.36
N ALA A 79 -6.22 -19.45 -10.27
CA ALA A 79 -5.08 -19.44 -9.36
C ALA A 79 -3.80 -20.03 -9.99
N GLU A 80 -3.94 -21.07 -10.81
CA GLU A 80 -2.80 -21.67 -11.53
C GLU A 80 -2.27 -20.72 -12.61
N VAL A 81 -3.16 -20.11 -13.40
CA VAL A 81 -2.79 -19.08 -14.38
C VAL A 81 -2.05 -17.93 -13.69
N PHE A 82 -2.58 -17.43 -12.57
CA PHE A 82 -1.92 -16.36 -11.82
C PHE A 82 -0.53 -16.75 -11.31
N LYS A 83 -0.37 -17.96 -10.78
CA LYS A 83 0.94 -18.48 -10.34
C LYS A 83 1.94 -18.62 -11.50
N GLU A 84 1.47 -18.87 -12.71
CA GLU A 84 2.34 -18.92 -13.89
C GLU A 84 2.76 -17.53 -14.35
N ILE A 85 1.85 -16.56 -14.40
CA ILE A 85 2.16 -15.16 -14.72
C ILE A 85 3.16 -14.60 -13.71
N GLN A 86 3.06 -14.98 -12.44
CA GLN A 86 4.04 -14.59 -11.42
C GLN A 86 5.47 -15.06 -11.70
N LYS A 87 5.72 -15.93 -12.68
CA LYS A 87 7.10 -16.29 -13.10
C LYS A 87 7.70 -15.28 -14.07
N ASP A 88 6.87 -14.45 -14.70
CA ASP A 88 7.30 -13.38 -15.59
C ASP A 88 7.55 -12.10 -14.78
N HIS A 89 8.75 -12.01 -14.21
CA HIS A 89 9.20 -10.84 -13.46
C HIS A 89 10.68 -10.59 -13.73
N PRO A 90 11.16 -9.35 -13.55
CA PRO A 90 12.59 -9.06 -13.66
C PRO A 90 13.39 -9.83 -12.60
N SER A 91 14.68 -10.04 -12.86
CA SER A 91 15.59 -10.54 -11.83
C SER A 91 15.80 -9.49 -10.75
N ALA A 92 16.13 -9.93 -9.53
CA ALA A 92 16.24 -9.04 -8.37
C ALA A 92 17.23 -7.87 -8.60
N ASP A 93 18.35 -8.12 -9.31
CA ASP A 93 19.36 -7.12 -9.67
C ASP A 93 18.86 -6.07 -10.68
N LYS A 94 17.80 -6.37 -11.43
CA LYS A 94 17.20 -5.48 -12.43
C LYS A 94 15.98 -4.72 -11.92
N LEU A 95 15.40 -5.13 -10.79
CA LEU A 95 14.14 -4.61 -10.26
C LEU A 95 14.07 -3.08 -10.26
N ILE A 96 15.08 -2.41 -9.68
CA ILE A 96 15.11 -0.94 -9.57
C ILE A 96 15.22 -0.27 -10.96
N ALA A 97 16.06 -0.81 -11.85
CA ALA A 97 16.25 -0.25 -13.19
C ALA A 97 15.00 -0.42 -14.05
N ASP A 98 14.36 -1.59 -13.99
CA ASP A 98 13.15 -1.88 -14.76
C ASP A 98 11.96 -1.05 -14.26
N ILE A 99 11.82 -0.85 -12.94
CA ILE A 99 10.80 0.05 -12.41
C ILE A 99 11.04 1.50 -12.83
N ALA A 100 12.30 1.98 -12.79
CA ALA A 100 12.63 3.33 -13.25
C ALA A 100 12.25 3.53 -14.73
N LYS A 101 12.55 2.54 -15.57
CA LYS A 101 12.16 2.53 -16.99
C LYS A 101 10.64 2.52 -17.16
N ASN A 102 9.93 1.68 -16.43
CA ASN A 102 8.47 1.58 -16.50
C ASN A 102 7.79 2.89 -16.07
N LEU A 103 8.30 3.58 -15.04
CA LEU A 103 7.79 4.89 -14.65
C LEU A 103 7.99 5.94 -15.74
N ASP A 104 9.13 5.93 -16.43
CA ASP A 104 9.37 6.83 -17.56
C ASP A 104 8.41 6.56 -18.72
N GLN A 105 8.10 5.30 -18.99
CA GLN A 105 7.10 4.91 -20.00
C GLN A 105 5.69 5.35 -19.61
N ILE A 106 5.28 5.12 -18.36
CA ILE A 106 3.97 5.55 -17.84
C ILE A 106 3.84 7.08 -17.92
N ARG A 107 4.87 7.83 -17.52
CA ARG A 107 4.89 9.30 -17.64
C ARG A 107 4.74 9.75 -19.09
N GLY A 108 5.46 9.10 -20.01
CA GLY A 108 5.36 9.35 -21.45
C GLY A 108 3.93 9.18 -21.95
N TYR A 109 3.33 8.02 -21.65
CA TYR A 109 1.95 7.70 -22.03
C TYR A 109 0.94 8.74 -21.53
N VAL A 110 0.99 9.08 -20.23
CA VAL A 110 0.11 10.08 -19.61
C VAL A 110 0.25 11.46 -20.25
N THR A 111 1.48 11.87 -20.57
CA THR A 111 1.78 13.17 -21.19
C THR A 111 1.29 13.22 -22.65
N GLU A 112 1.62 12.20 -23.44
CA GLU A 112 1.24 12.10 -24.85
C GLU A 112 -0.27 12.06 -25.02
N HIS A 113 -0.96 11.30 -24.16
CA HIS A 113 -2.41 11.13 -24.21
C HIS A 113 -3.17 12.23 -23.45
N LYS A 114 -2.44 13.20 -22.86
CA LYS A 114 -3.01 14.33 -22.10
C LYS A 114 -4.01 13.90 -21.01
N ILE A 115 -3.71 12.79 -20.31
CA ILE A 115 -4.60 12.24 -19.28
C ILE A 115 -4.64 13.16 -18.05
N VAL A 116 -3.48 13.65 -17.60
CA VAL A 116 -3.35 14.64 -16.52
C VAL A 116 -2.10 15.50 -16.72
N GLY A 117 -2.15 16.77 -16.30
CA GLY A 117 -0.99 17.65 -16.33
C GLY A 117 0.06 17.24 -15.29
N ILE A 118 1.30 17.06 -15.72
CA ILE A 118 2.42 16.69 -14.85
C ILE A 118 3.38 17.89 -14.72
N PRO A 119 3.75 18.32 -13.50
CA PRO A 119 4.72 19.38 -13.33
C PRO A 119 6.05 19.03 -14.01
N PRO A 120 6.70 19.98 -14.71
CA PRO A 120 7.86 19.70 -15.55
C PRO A 120 9.05 19.09 -14.78
N ASN A 121 9.19 19.42 -13.49
CA ASN A 121 10.30 18.95 -12.63
C ASN A 121 9.90 17.86 -11.63
N ALA A 122 8.66 17.36 -11.68
CA ALA A 122 8.20 16.33 -10.76
C ALA A 122 8.59 14.95 -11.29
N LYS A 123 9.80 14.45 -10.99
CA LYS A 123 10.21 13.07 -11.28
C LYS A 123 10.67 12.38 -9.99
N ALA A 124 9.98 11.30 -9.62
CA ALA A 124 10.39 10.46 -8.52
C ALA A 124 11.65 9.66 -8.90
N ARG A 125 12.59 9.55 -7.96
CA ARG A 125 13.79 8.72 -8.09
C ARG A 125 13.50 7.34 -7.54
N VAL A 126 13.60 6.32 -8.38
CA VAL A 126 13.45 4.93 -7.90
C VAL A 126 14.71 4.54 -7.14
N LYS A 127 14.53 4.08 -5.91
CA LYS A 127 15.61 3.68 -5.01
C LYS A 127 15.24 2.42 -4.24
N GLU A 128 16.25 1.72 -3.76
CA GLU A 128 16.03 0.60 -2.85
C GLU A 128 15.48 1.14 -1.52
N THR A 129 14.47 0.46 -0.95
CA THR A 129 13.93 0.82 0.36
C THR A 129 15.04 0.78 1.42
N PRO A 130 15.16 1.81 2.28
CA PRO A 130 16.12 1.82 3.37
C PRO A 130 16.00 0.56 4.24
N GLN A 131 17.13 0.01 4.69
CA GLN A 131 17.17 -1.29 5.36
C GLN A 131 16.21 -1.38 6.57
N TYR A 132 16.08 -0.28 7.32
CA TYR A 132 15.22 -0.23 8.50
C TYR A 132 13.71 -0.27 8.20
N ASP A 133 13.31 0.03 6.95
CA ASP A 133 11.90 0.08 6.51
C ASP A 133 11.45 -1.15 5.70
N ARG A 134 12.38 -2.02 5.30
CA ARG A 134 12.07 -3.20 4.44
C ARG A 134 11.13 -4.20 5.09
N ALA A 135 11.03 -4.23 6.41
CA ALA A 135 10.14 -5.14 7.12
C ALA A 135 8.66 -4.78 6.96
N THR A 136 8.35 -3.54 6.60
CA THR A 136 6.98 -3.00 6.60
C THR A 136 6.57 -2.36 5.27
N SER A 137 7.50 -2.20 4.32
CA SER A 137 7.26 -1.58 3.02
C SER A 137 7.87 -2.38 1.87
N PHE A 138 7.07 -2.71 0.86
CA PHE A 138 7.52 -3.29 -0.41
C PHE A 138 7.73 -2.21 -1.49
N ALA A 139 6.77 -1.30 -1.62
CA ALA A 139 6.89 -0.15 -2.51
C ALA A 139 6.17 1.06 -1.89
N SER A 140 6.83 2.21 -1.82
CA SER A 140 6.26 3.41 -1.21
C SER A 140 6.85 4.69 -1.78
N MET A 141 6.03 5.75 -1.75
CA MET A 141 6.45 7.09 -2.13
C MET A 141 6.88 7.86 -0.89
N ASP A 142 8.12 8.35 -0.92
CA ASP A 142 8.63 9.35 0.01
C ASP A 142 8.71 10.69 -0.74
N THR A 143 7.71 11.54 -0.50
CA THR A 143 7.54 12.82 -1.20
C THR A 143 7.87 13.95 -0.24
N PRO A 144 8.65 14.96 -0.68
CA PRO A 144 9.02 16.05 0.20
C PRO A 144 7.78 16.79 0.70
N GLY A 145 7.78 17.07 2.01
CA GLY A 145 6.70 17.78 2.66
C GLY A 145 6.57 19.23 2.15
N PRO A 146 5.39 19.87 2.31
CA PRO A 146 5.12 21.20 1.76
C PRO A 146 6.01 22.32 2.33
N PHE A 147 6.69 22.07 3.46
CA PHE A 147 7.59 23.03 4.12
C PHE A 147 9.07 22.66 3.98
N GLU A 148 9.39 21.59 3.23
CA GLU A 148 10.76 21.16 3.03
C GLU A 148 11.54 22.20 2.22
N LYS A 149 12.68 22.62 2.78
CA LYS A 149 13.60 23.59 2.13
C LYS A 149 14.85 22.94 1.56
N LYS A 150 15.12 21.69 1.93
CA LYS A 150 16.36 20.98 1.60
C LYS A 150 16.08 19.64 0.90
N ALA A 151 15.23 18.80 1.49
CA ALA A 151 14.79 17.58 0.85
C ALA A 151 13.71 17.94 -0.17
N THR A 152 14.11 18.19 -1.42
CA THR A 152 13.17 18.53 -2.51
C THR A 152 12.98 17.39 -3.50
N GLU A 153 13.66 16.27 -3.28
CA GLU A 153 13.58 15.09 -4.14
C GLU A 153 12.50 14.14 -3.62
N ALA A 154 11.67 13.62 -4.53
CA ALA A 154 10.75 12.53 -4.22
C ALA A 154 11.44 11.19 -4.55
N PHE A 155 11.33 10.22 -3.66
CA PHE A 155 11.81 8.86 -3.85
C PHE A 155 10.63 7.90 -4.00
N TYR A 156 10.75 6.98 -4.95
CA TYR A 156 9.92 5.80 -4.99
C TYR A 156 10.77 4.63 -4.51
N TYR A 157 10.60 4.27 -3.24
CA TYR A 157 11.33 3.18 -2.62
C TYR A 157 10.70 1.85 -2.99
N VAL A 158 11.53 0.89 -3.39
CA VAL A 158 11.09 -0.46 -3.76
C VAL A 158 12.03 -1.51 -3.18
N THR A 159 11.49 -2.65 -2.78
CA THR A 159 12.21 -3.86 -2.34
C THR A 159 11.45 -5.11 -2.76
#